data_AF-A0A552VCP9-F1
#
_entry.id   AF-A0A552VCP9-F1
#
_cell.length_a   1.000
_cell.length_b   1.000
_cell.length_c   1.000
_cell.angle_alpha   90.00
_cell.angle_beta   90.00
_cell.angle_gamma   90.00
#
_symmetry.space_group_name_H-M   'P 1'
#
loop_
_entity.id
_entity.type
_entity.pdbx_description
1 polymer ?
#
loop_
_entity_poly.entity_id
_entity_poly.type
_entity_poly.pdbx_seq_one_letter_code
_entity_poly.pdbx_strand_id
1 'polypeptide(L)'
;MEYIRNCSEKYSLHDCKIKEFEIKEDKLIMKFDALFWLHGDETDNRPFEIEFPDVDFDDCSIYIFDRWLYRGKFKGKAMSLKKFIKKYKSYELEILDEGYFVYDKSYFCQYNRKGKAPVNVIIKIWNKGDMIYRFN
;
A
#
# COMPACT_ATOMS: atom_id res chain seq x y z
N MET A 1 4.47 -17.94 7.81
CA MET A 1 3.21 -18.54 7.28
C MET A 1 2.85 -17.82 5.99
N GLU A 2 2.38 -18.53 4.96
CA GLU A 2 1.93 -17.92 3.69
C GLU A 2 0.41 -17.93 3.59
N TYR A 3 -0.19 -16.83 3.14
CA TYR A 3 -1.63 -16.71 2.90
C TYR A 3 -1.90 -16.06 1.55
N ILE A 4 -2.67 -16.74 0.70
CA ILE A 4 -3.16 -16.21 -0.57
C ILE A 4 -4.52 -15.57 -0.34
N ARG A 5 -4.66 -14.28 -0.65
CA ARG A 5 -5.94 -13.56 -0.51
C ARG A 5 -6.90 -14.01 -1.60
N ASN A 6 -7.89 -14.80 -1.21
CA ASN A 6 -9.12 -15.00 -1.97
C ASN A 6 -10.20 -14.02 -1.48
N CYS A 7 -11.22 -13.76 -2.30
CA CYS A 7 -12.26 -12.72 -2.12
C CYS A 7 -12.96 -12.67 -0.73
N SER A 8 -12.75 -13.66 0.14
CA SER A 8 -13.13 -13.64 1.56
C SER A 8 -12.05 -12.97 2.41
N GLU A 9 -12.35 -11.76 2.91
CA GLU A 9 -11.44 -10.88 3.64
C GLU A 9 -11.09 -11.43 5.03
N LYS A 10 -9.93 -12.12 5.15
CA LYS A 10 -9.40 -12.49 6.47
C LYS A 10 -8.57 -11.38 7.13
N TYR A 11 -8.04 -10.44 6.35
CA TYR A 11 -7.10 -9.42 6.82
C TYR A 11 -7.46 -8.05 6.23
N SER A 12 -7.65 -7.06 7.10
CA SER A 12 -7.73 -5.65 6.74
C SER A 12 -6.33 -5.04 6.81
N LEU A 13 -5.97 -4.19 5.84
CA LEU A 13 -4.74 -3.40 5.93
C LEU A 13 -4.96 -2.02 6.55
N HIS A 14 -6.17 -1.72 7.04
CA HIS A 14 -6.43 -0.46 7.74
C HIS A 14 -5.43 -0.26 8.89
N ASP A 15 -4.91 0.95 9.02
CA ASP A 15 -3.86 1.38 9.96
C ASP A 15 -2.47 0.74 9.78
N CYS A 16 -2.30 -0.20 8.83
CA CYS A 16 -0.99 -0.79 8.54
C CYS A 16 -0.09 0.24 7.84
N LYS A 17 1.20 0.28 8.18
CA LYS A 17 2.14 1.25 7.59
C LYS A 17 3.09 0.57 6.63
N ILE A 18 3.06 1.00 5.38
CA ILE A 18 4.02 0.59 4.38
C ILE A 18 5.36 1.29 4.68
N LYS A 19 6.38 0.50 4.97
CA LYS A 19 7.74 0.97 5.29
C LYS A 19 8.66 0.90 4.08
N GLU A 20 8.43 -0.05 3.19
CA GLU A 20 9.28 -0.27 2.02
C GLU A 20 8.50 -0.89 0.86
N PHE A 21 8.88 -0.50 -0.36
CA PHE A 21 8.56 -1.18 -1.60
C PHE A 21 9.86 -1.73 -2.19
N GLU A 22 9.82 -2.97 -2.64
CA GLU A 22 10.90 -3.64 -3.35
C GLU A 22 10.39 -4.14 -4.70
N ILE A 23 11.17 -3.89 -5.76
CA ILE A 23 10.84 -4.34 -7.11
C ILE A 23 11.86 -5.39 -7.53
N LYS A 24 11.37 -6.56 -7.94
CA LYS A 24 12.17 -7.66 -8.49
C LYS A 24 11.54 -8.08 -9.80
N GLU A 25 12.10 -7.66 -10.92
CA GLU A 25 11.54 -7.95 -12.26
C GLU A 25 10.11 -7.40 -12.39
N ASP A 26 9.12 -8.30 -12.50
CA ASP A 26 7.68 -8.05 -12.55
C ASP A 26 7.00 -8.14 -11.18
N LYS A 27 7.76 -8.39 -10.11
CA LYS A 27 7.25 -8.50 -8.75
C LYS A 27 7.35 -7.20 -7.98
N LEU A 28 6.28 -6.88 -7.26
CA LEU A 28 6.27 -5.83 -6.24
C LEU A 28 6.12 -6.48 -4.86
N ILE A 29 7.01 -6.13 -3.93
CA ILE A 29 6.90 -6.52 -2.53
C ILE A 29 6.66 -5.27 -1.70
N MET A 30 5.59 -5.27 -0.93
CA MET A 30 5.23 -4.24 0.04
C MET A 30 5.54 -4.75 1.44
N LYS A 31 6.37 -4.04 2.21
CA LYS A 31 6.72 -4.40 3.58
C LYS A 31 6.02 -3.50 4.58
N PHE A 32 5.44 -4.11 5.60
CA PHE A 32 4.61 -3.47 6.61
C PHE A 32 5.25 -3.59 7.99
N ASP A 33 4.89 -2.67 8.89
CA ASP A 33 5.37 -2.68 10.27
C ASP A 33 4.62 -3.66 11.17
N ALA A 34 3.29 -3.69 11.11
CA ALA A 34 2.43 -4.54 11.92
C ALA A 34 1.09 -4.79 11.22
N LEU A 35 0.48 -5.95 11.47
CA LEU A 35 -0.86 -6.29 10.97
C LEU A 35 -1.90 -6.09 12.06
N PHE A 36 -2.91 -5.26 11.79
CA PHE A 36 -4.07 -5.16 12.68
C PHE A 36 -5.14 -6.16 12.25
N TRP A 37 -5.29 -7.26 13.00
CA TRP A 37 -6.25 -8.32 12.68
C TRP A 37 -7.63 -8.04 13.28
N LEU A 38 -8.68 -8.23 12.47
CA LEU A 38 -10.08 -7.96 12.84
C LEU A 38 -10.84 -9.31 12.99
N HIS A 39 -10.35 -10.19 13.86
CA HIS A 39 -11.09 -11.36 14.34
C HIS A 39 -10.68 -11.69 15.80
N GLY A 40 -11.29 -11.00 16.75
CA GLY A 40 -11.01 -11.15 18.20
C GLY A 40 -10.18 -10.00 18.77
N ASP A 41 -9.64 -10.20 19.98
CA ASP A 41 -8.88 -9.19 20.76
C ASP A 41 -7.35 -9.28 20.57
N GLU A 42 -6.86 -10.14 19.68
CA GLU A 42 -5.42 -10.36 19.46
C GLU A 42 -4.89 -9.51 18.29
N THR A 43 -4.04 -8.53 18.59
CA THR A 43 -3.24 -7.79 17.61
C THR A 43 -1.94 -8.53 17.28
N ASP A 44 -1.78 -8.99 16.04
CA ASP A 44 -0.49 -9.52 15.54
C ASP A 44 0.44 -8.38 15.12
N ASN A 45 1.19 -7.85 16.09
CA ASN A 45 2.10 -6.72 15.90
C ASN A 45 3.41 -7.09 15.15
N ARG A 46 3.44 -8.18 14.40
CA ARG A 46 4.64 -8.60 13.67
C ARG A 46 4.71 -7.95 12.29
N PRO A 47 5.93 -7.58 11.83
CA PRO A 47 6.17 -7.20 10.44
C PRO A 47 5.76 -8.33 9.49
N PHE A 48 5.16 -7.94 8.38
CA PHE A 48 4.78 -8.85 7.31
C PHE A 48 5.01 -8.18 5.96
N GLU A 49 4.96 -8.97 4.91
CA GLU A 49 5.06 -8.47 3.54
C GLU A 49 3.94 -9.02 2.66
N ILE A 50 3.58 -8.24 1.64
CA ILE A 50 2.65 -8.66 0.58
C ILE A 50 3.42 -8.64 -0.73
N GLU A 51 3.42 -9.79 -1.39
CA GLU A 51 3.97 -9.98 -2.73
C GLU A 51 2.85 -9.91 -3.77
N PHE A 52 3.09 -9.13 -4.82
CA PHE A 52 2.34 -9.08 -6.06
C PHE A 52 3.25 -9.66 -7.16
N PRO A 53 2.97 -10.88 -7.66
CA PRO A 53 3.94 -11.63 -8.45
C PRO A 53 3.90 -11.33 -9.95
N ASP A 54 2.88 -10.65 -10.48
CA ASP A 54 2.71 -10.39 -11.92
C ASP A 54 2.17 -8.96 -12.12
N VAL A 55 3.04 -7.97 -11.86
CA VAL A 55 2.72 -6.54 -11.88
C VAL A 55 3.04 -5.91 -13.23
N ASP A 56 2.02 -5.31 -13.85
CA ASP A 56 2.25 -4.36 -14.93
C ASP A 56 2.56 -2.98 -14.34
N PHE A 57 3.85 -2.66 -14.28
CA PHE A 57 4.31 -1.42 -13.69
C PHE A 57 4.02 -0.17 -14.52
N ASP A 58 3.71 -0.32 -15.81
CA ASP A 58 3.31 0.81 -16.65
C ASP A 58 1.88 1.27 -16.29
N ASP A 59 1.06 0.35 -15.77
CA ASP A 59 -0.28 0.61 -15.20
C ASP A 59 -0.26 0.90 -13.68
N CYS A 60 0.91 0.89 -13.04
CA CYS A 60 1.05 1.24 -11.62
C CYS A 60 1.37 2.73 -11.40
N SER A 61 0.59 3.39 -10.56
CA SER A 61 0.69 4.83 -10.34
C SER A 61 0.54 5.22 -8.88
N ILE A 62 1.03 6.42 -8.56
CA ILE A 62 0.83 7.04 -7.27
C ILE A 62 0.43 8.51 -7.45
N TYR A 63 -0.58 8.91 -6.69
CA TYR A 63 -1.12 10.26 -6.67
C TYR A 63 -0.86 10.88 -5.31
N ILE A 64 -0.06 11.93 -5.26
CA ILE A 64 0.29 12.62 -4.01
C ILE A 64 -0.45 13.95 -3.98
N PHE A 65 -1.30 14.14 -2.99
CA PHE A 65 -2.06 15.38 -2.81
C PHE A 65 -1.24 16.44 -2.07
N ASP A 66 -1.65 17.70 -2.20
CA ASP A 66 -1.02 18.83 -1.52
C ASP A 66 -1.48 19.01 -0.06
N ARG A 67 -2.50 18.25 0.37
CA ARG A 67 -3.13 18.34 1.68
C ARG A 67 -3.77 17.03 2.12
N TRP A 68 -4.27 17.01 3.35
CA TRP A 68 -5.27 16.04 3.79
C TRP A 68 -6.62 16.34 3.10
N LEU A 69 -7.21 15.32 2.49
CA LEU A 69 -8.51 15.32 1.83
C LEU A 69 -9.62 14.96 2.82
N TYR A 70 -10.64 15.82 2.86
CA TYR A 70 -11.92 15.53 3.51
C TYR A 70 -13.04 16.25 2.74
N ARG A 71 -12.87 17.55 2.51
CA ARG A 71 -13.77 18.40 1.70
C ARG A 71 -12.98 19.50 0.98
N GLY A 72 -13.55 20.03 -0.09
CA GLY A 72 -13.05 21.21 -0.79
C GLY A 72 -12.11 20.92 -1.97
N LYS A 73 -11.44 21.96 -2.46
CA LYS A 73 -10.53 21.89 -3.60
C LYS A 73 -9.14 21.43 -3.16
N PHE A 74 -8.49 20.63 -4.00
CA PHE A 74 -7.14 20.11 -3.80
C PHE A 74 -6.31 20.21 -5.09
N LYS A 75 -4.99 20.11 -4.95
CA LYS A 75 -4.06 19.88 -6.05
C LYS A 75 -3.27 18.61 -5.76
N GLY A 76 -2.51 18.14 -6.74
CA GLY A 76 -1.69 16.96 -6.54
C GLY A 76 -0.72 16.71 -7.67
N LYS A 77 0.00 15.61 -7.54
CA LYS A 77 0.96 15.13 -8.51
C LYS A 77 0.74 13.64 -8.76
N ALA A 78 0.61 13.27 -10.02
CA ALA A 78 0.67 11.89 -10.47
C ALA A 78 2.09 11.52 -10.91
N MET A 79 2.51 10.28 -10.65
CA MET A 79 3.70 9.68 -11.28
C MET A 79 3.59 8.15 -11.24
N SER A 80 4.44 7.45 -12.02
CA SER A 80 4.54 6.00 -11.93
C SER A 80 5.05 5.57 -10.56
N LEU A 81 4.59 4.40 -10.10
CA LEU A 81 5.01 3.84 -8.82
C LEU A 81 6.53 3.57 -8.81
N LYS A 82 7.08 3.04 -9.92
CA LYS A 82 8.53 2.88 -10.13
C LYS A 82 9.31 4.17 -9.87
N LYS A 83 8.84 5.31 -10.41
CA LYS A 83 9.50 6.60 -10.24
C LYS A 83 9.45 7.08 -8.80
N PHE A 84 8.35 6.83 -8.10
CA PHE A 84 8.22 7.15 -6.68
C PHE A 84 9.23 6.35 -5.83
N ILE A 85 9.26 5.02 -5.98
CA ILE A 85 10.14 4.12 -5.22
C ILE A 85 11.63 4.46 -5.44
N LYS A 86 12.00 4.85 -6.67
CA LYS A 86 13.37 5.28 -6.99
C LYS A 86 13.72 6.63 -6.36
N LYS A 87 12.78 7.59 -6.39
CA LYS A 87 13.03 8.98 -5.99
C LYS A 87 12.96 9.21 -4.48
N TYR A 88 12.02 8.56 -3.80
CA TYR A 88 11.76 8.78 -2.38
C TYR A 88 12.34 7.60 -1.59
N LYS A 89 13.33 7.90 -0.75
CA LYS A 89 13.94 6.95 0.17
C LYS A 89 13.43 7.32 1.56
N SER A 90 12.77 6.36 2.22
CA SER A 90 12.09 6.53 3.50
C SER A 90 10.79 7.33 3.42
N TYR A 91 9.67 6.60 3.41
CA TYR A 91 8.32 7.11 3.59
C TYR A 91 7.62 6.29 4.66
N GLU A 92 6.62 6.91 5.28
CA GLU A 92 5.65 6.20 6.09
C GLU A 92 4.28 6.48 5.47
N LEU A 93 3.73 5.44 4.86
CA LEU A 93 2.42 5.48 4.23
C LEU A 93 1.49 4.58 5.06
N GLU A 94 0.62 5.21 5.83
CA GLU A 94 -0.38 4.53 6.64
C GLU A 94 -1.64 4.33 5.80
N ILE A 95 -2.11 3.10 5.68
CA ILE A 95 -3.31 2.78 4.89
C ILE A 95 -4.55 3.18 5.71
N LEU A 96 -5.37 4.04 5.10
CA LEU A 96 -6.65 4.49 5.64
C LEU A 96 -7.82 3.73 5.01
N ASP A 97 -7.66 3.30 3.76
CA ASP A 97 -8.69 2.54 3.05
C ASP A 97 -8.05 1.73 1.91
N GLU A 98 -8.69 0.63 1.55
CA GLU A 98 -8.22 -0.30 0.53
C GLU A 98 -9.34 -0.74 -0.40
N GLY A 99 -9.03 -0.81 -1.70
CA GLY A 99 -9.97 -1.20 -2.75
C GLY A 99 -9.41 -2.34 -3.58
N TYR A 100 -10.21 -3.38 -3.76
CA TYR A 100 -9.85 -4.58 -4.50
C TYR A 100 -10.81 -4.78 -5.68
N PHE A 101 -10.31 -4.69 -6.91
CA PHE A 101 -11.11 -4.91 -8.11
C PHE A 101 -10.37 -5.73 -9.15
N VAL A 102 -10.70 -7.02 -9.27
CA VAL A 102 -10.06 -7.95 -10.23
C VAL A 102 -8.52 -7.83 -10.17
N TYR A 103 -7.90 -7.16 -11.15
CA TYR A 103 -6.46 -6.94 -11.23
C TYR A 103 -5.99 -5.65 -10.56
N ASP A 104 -6.87 -4.67 -10.39
CA ASP A 104 -6.59 -3.39 -9.72
C ASP A 104 -6.65 -3.53 -8.20
N LYS A 105 -5.71 -2.84 -7.55
CA LYS A 105 -5.59 -2.66 -6.11
C LYS A 105 -5.35 -1.19 -5.86
N SER A 106 -6.12 -0.59 -4.96
CA SER A 106 -5.95 0.81 -4.59
C SER A 106 -5.79 0.95 -3.09
N TYR A 107 -4.80 1.71 -2.66
CA TYR A 107 -4.58 2.03 -1.26
C TYR A 107 -4.67 3.54 -1.07
N PHE A 108 -5.64 3.98 -0.28
CA PHE A 108 -5.71 5.37 0.18
C PHE A 108 -4.89 5.49 1.46
N CYS A 109 -3.86 6.33 1.43
CA CYS A 109 -2.89 6.43 2.51
C CYS A 109 -2.79 7.85 3.06
N GLN A 110 -2.37 7.95 4.32
CA GLN A 110 -1.74 9.13 4.86
C GLN A 110 -0.22 9.03 4.65
N TYR A 111 0.39 10.07 4.09
CA TYR A 111 1.83 10.18 3.95
C TYR A 111 2.43 11.10 5.00
N ASN A 112 3.06 10.47 5.99
CA ASN A 112 3.75 11.13 7.09
C ASN A 112 5.19 11.49 6.67
N ARG A 113 5.44 12.79 6.54
CA ARG A 113 6.72 13.35 6.08
C ARG A 113 7.36 14.11 7.23
N LYS A 114 8.60 13.77 7.57
CA LYS A 114 9.34 14.40 8.67
C LYS A 114 9.33 15.94 8.52
N GLY A 115 8.81 16.62 9.56
CA GLY A 115 8.76 18.08 9.63
C GLY A 115 7.75 18.75 8.68
N LYS A 116 6.80 18.01 8.10
CA LYS A 116 5.74 18.57 7.25
C LYS A 116 4.38 18.06 7.69
N ALA A 117 3.34 18.84 7.40
CA ALA A 117 1.97 18.37 7.57
C ALA A 117 1.73 17.10 6.72
N PRO A 118 0.95 16.14 7.25
CA PRO A 118 0.57 14.95 6.49
C PRO A 118 -0.26 15.34 5.28
N VAL A 119 -0.12 14.56 4.22
CA VAL A 119 -0.93 14.67 2.99
C VAL A 119 -1.49 13.31 2.65
N ASN A 120 -2.57 13.25 1.88
CA ASN A 120 -3.01 11.96 1.39
C ASN A 120 -2.28 11.54 0.12
N VAL A 121 -2.31 10.22 -0.10
CA VAL A 121 -1.77 9.57 -1.27
C VAL A 121 -2.75 8.48 -1.71
N ILE A 122 -2.88 8.26 -3.02
CA ILE A 122 -3.50 7.05 -3.57
C ILE A 122 -2.41 6.27 -4.29
N ILE A 123 -2.24 5.00 -3.94
CA ILE A 123 -1.43 4.05 -4.69
C ILE A 123 -2.37 3.19 -5.53
N LYS A 124 -2.09 3.04 -6.83
CA LYS A 124 -2.75 2.06 -7.69
C LYS A 124 -1.72 1.03 -8.15
N ILE A 125 -2.05 -0.24 -7.93
CA ILE A 125 -1.27 -1.38 -8.38
C ILE A 125 -2.16 -2.21 -9.30
N TRP A 126 -1.63 -2.57 -10.46
CA TRP A 126 -2.26 -3.51 -11.37
C TRP A 126 -1.45 -4.79 -11.39
N ASN A 127 -2.09 -5.90 -11.05
CA ASN A 127 -1.42 -7.19 -10.90
C ASN A 127 -2.38 -8.33 -11.30
N LYS A 128 -1.92 -9.24 -12.17
CA LYS A 128 -2.72 -10.39 -12.61
C LYS A 128 -2.70 -11.56 -11.62
N GLY A 129 -1.63 -11.66 -10.83
CA GLY A 129 -1.44 -12.76 -9.91
C GLY A 129 -2.23 -12.64 -8.61
N ASP A 130 -2.11 -13.65 -7.78
CA ASP A 130 -2.65 -13.62 -6.41
C ASP A 130 -1.83 -12.69 -5.52
N MET A 131 -2.49 -12.07 -4.53
CA MET A 131 -1.79 -11.36 -3.45
C MET A 131 -1.34 -12.35 -2.38
N ILE A 132 -0.03 -12.41 -2.15
CA ILE A 132 0.57 -13.38 -1.24
C ILE A 132 1.09 -12.66 0.01
N TYR A 133 0.45 -12.92 1.13
CA TYR A 133 0.87 -12.43 2.45
C TYR A 133 1.91 -13.38 3.02
N ARG A 134 3.04 -12.84 3.47
CA ARG A 134 4.11 -13.59 4.16
C ARG A 134 4.31 -13.00 5.55
N PHE A 135 3.99 -13.82 6.56
CA PHE A 135 4.21 -13.50 7.97
C PHE A 135 5.49 -14.17 8.45
N ASN A 136 6.40 -13.38 9.03
CA ASN A 136 7.65 -13.86 9.63
C ASN A 136 7.44 -14.45 11.03
#